data_AF-A0A9E2LV09-F1
#
_entry.id   AF-A0A9E2LV09-F1
#
_cell.length_a   1.000
_cell.length_b   1.000
_cell.length_c   1.000
_cell.angle_alpha   90.00
_cell.angle_beta   90.00
_cell.angle_gamma   90.00
#
_symmetry.space_group_name_H-M   'P 1'
#
loop_
_entity.id
_entity.type
_entity.pdbx_description
1 polymer ?
#
loop_
_entity_poly.entity_id
_entity_poly.type
_entity_poly.pdbx_seq_one_letter_code
_entity_poly.pdbx_strand_id
1 'polypeptide(L)'
;MTGLSRRAPLPVWLTVAGVLFSCQRGFTRSEPPPPAATAPAPAKVDCARLPGACPARPWPPAQARAADFPGERNSDGTLKRLSPAPPNDPGHTVVLCYDDFGPPSLQEGLVGPEWWSWEAGGSFEPGDSFDVRIVVFSGRTEQEVQELYPTVKGISDYRRLSRDAALRYLDEKIAELGSLPPDPDEYDFGPLKRRLEETRGVIRECLPQ
;
A
#
# COMPACT_ATOMS: atom_id res chain seq x y z
N MET A 1 -14.99 28.88 74.46
CA MET A 1 -14.38 28.20 75.61
C MET A 1 -13.44 27.14 75.08
N THR A 2 -12.15 27.26 75.42
CA THR A 2 -11.12 26.21 75.58
C THR A 2 -10.96 25.14 74.47
N GLY A 3 -9.80 24.89 73.88
CA GLY A 3 -8.43 25.30 74.22
C GLY A 3 -7.42 24.54 73.35
N LEU A 4 -6.22 25.13 73.28
CA LEU A 4 -4.98 24.71 72.64
C LEU A 4 -4.63 23.20 72.78
N SER A 5 -3.89 22.63 71.82
CA SER A 5 -2.43 22.47 71.98
C SER A 5 -1.71 21.90 70.75
N ARG A 6 -0.56 22.52 70.45
CA ARG A 6 0.45 22.15 69.46
C ARG A 6 1.23 20.91 69.91
N ARG A 7 1.84 20.17 68.97
CA ARG A 7 3.30 19.93 68.88
C ARG A 7 3.64 18.93 67.76
N ALA A 8 4.49 19.37 66.83
CA ALA A 8 5.41 18.50 66.10
C ALA A 8 6.67 18.26 66.95
N PRO A 9 7.38 17.15 66.74
CA PRO A 9 8.75 17.29 66.20
C PRO A 9 9.18 16.18 65.20
N LEU A 10 10.08 16.56 64.29
CA LEU A 10 11.01 15.71 63.51
C LEU A 10 12.19 15.24 64.41
N PRO A 11 13.23 14.56 63.90
CA PRO A 11 13.30 13.32 63.10
C PRO A 11 14.14 12.25 63.83
N VAL A 12 13.99 10.96 63.52
CA VAL A 12 14.90 9.92 64.03
C VAL A 12 15.71 9.32 62.88
N TRP A 13 17.02 9.56 62.96
CA TRP A 13 18.04 8.88 62.19
C TRP A 13 18.23 7.47 62.76
N LEU A 14 18.19 6.45 61.90
CA LEU A 14 18.64 5.10 62.24
C LEU A 14 19.79 4.72 61.31
N THR A 15 20.99 4.92 61.82
CA THR A 15 22.23 4.30 61.36
C THR A 15 22.20 2.81 61.68
N VAL A 16 22.39 1.96 60.66
CA VAL A 16 22.94 0.61 60.85
C VAL A 16 24.11 0.46 59.89
N ALA A 17 25.28 0.23 60.48
CA ALA A 17 26.53 -0.02 59.80
C ALA A 17 26.68 -1.51 59.48
N GLY A 18 27.19 -1.79 58.27
CA GLY A 18 28.27 -2.74 58.04
C GLY A 18 27.93 -4.22 57.89
N VAL A 19 27.81 -4.68 56.64
CA VAL A 19 28.47 -5.92 56.20
C VAL A 19 29.17 -5.63 54.87
N LEU A 20 30.50 -5.61 54.91
CA LEU A 20 31.37 -5.52 53.74
C LEU A 20 31.35 -6.86 52.99
N PHE A 21 30.71 -6.90 51.82
CA PHE A 21 30.96 -7.94 50.83
C PHE A 21 31.70 -7.32 49.65
N SER A 22 32.97 -7.67 49.58
CA SER A 22 33.87 -7.35 48.47
C SER A 22 33.52 -8.26 47.29
N CYS A 23 32.87 -7.72 46.26
CA CYS A 23 32.78 -8.35 44.96
C CYS A 23 33.51 -7.45 43.95
N GLN A 24 34.55 -8.04 43.38
CA GLN A 24 35.52 -7.43 42.49
C GLN A 24 34.84 -6.83 41.25
N ARG A 25 35.31 -5.63 40.87
CA ARG A 25 35.03 -5.00 39.57
C ARG A 25 35.59 -5.90 38.46
N GLY A 26 34.73 -6.71 37.85
CA GLY A 26 34.93 -7.21 36.50
C GLY A 26 34.63 -6.08 35.52
N PHE A 27 35.66 -5.40 35.04
CA PHE A 27 35.56 -4.49 33.89
C PHE A 27 35.34 -5.36 32.65
N THR A 28 34.08 -5.67 32.30
CA THR A 28 33.77 -6.21 30.98
C THR A 28 33.86 -5.07 29.98
N ARG A 29 34.85 -5.17 29.11
CA ARG A 29 35.04 -4.31 27.95
C ARG A 29 33.73 -4.32 27.15
N SER A 30 33.04 -3.19 27.07
CA SER A 30 31.87 -3.05 26.20
C SER A 30 32.32 -3.29 24.76
N GLU A 31 31.88 -4.41 24.19
CA GLU A 31 32.05 -4.67 22.77
C GLU A 31 31.27 -3.59 21.99
N PRO A 32 31.87 -2.95 20.98
CA PRO A 32 31.12 -2.01 20.15
C PRO A 32 29.97 -2.76 19.46
N PRO A 33 28.78 -2.14 19.31
CA PRO A 33 27.70 -2.76 18.58
C PRO A 33 28.18 -3.13 17.17
N PRO A 34 27.76 -4.30 16.62
CA PRO A 34 28.13 -4.66 15.26
C PRO A 34 27.70 -3.55 14.31
N PRO A 35 28.50 -3.25 13.26
CA PRO A 35 28.10 -2.27 12.25
C PRO A 35 26.72 -2.66 11.73
N ALA A 36 25.79 -1.70 11.73
CA ALA A 36 24.46 -1.88 11.18
C ALA A 36 24.60 -2.56 9.81
N ALA A 37 24.03 -3.76 9.66
CA ALA A 37 24.02 -4.46 8.40
C ALA A 37 23.41 -3.50 7.37
N THR A 38 24.21 -3.09 6.40
CA THR A 38 23.76 -2.31 5.25
C THR A 38 22.57 -3.05 4.68
N ALA A 39 21.37 -2.45 4.78
CA ALA A 39 20.19 -3.02 4.16
C ALA A 39 20.52 -3.29 2.68
N PRO A 40 20.22 -4.49 2.15
CA PRO A 40 20.50 -4.79 0.76
C PRO A 40 19.85 -3.70 -0.10
N ALA A 41 20.58 -3.21 -1.10
CA ALA A 41 20.02 -2.29 -2.08
C ALA A 41 18.69 -2.86 -2.60
N PRO A 42 17.64 -2.02 -2.76
CA PRO A 42 16.36 -2.52 -3.23
C PRO A 42 16.59 -3.28 -4.54
N ALA A 43 16.10 -4.53 -4.59
CA ALA A 43 16.18 -5.34 -5.80
C ALA A 43 15.51 -4.57 -6.94
N LYS A 44 16.16 -4.53 -8.11
CA LYS A 44 15.58 -3.92 -9.32
C LYS A 44 14.22 -4.55 -9.62
N VAL A 45 13.28 -3.73 -10.07
CA VAL A 45 11.95 -4.20 -10.49
C VAL A 45 12.11 -4.99 -11.79
N ASP A 46 11.64 -6.25 -11.82
CA ASP A 46 11.55 -7.01 -13.06
C ASP A 46 10.36 -6.51 -13.88
N CYS A 47 10.58 -5.46 -14.66
CA CYS A 47 9.55 -4.80 -15.45
C CYS A 47 8.85 -5.73 -16.45
N ALA A 48 9.52 -6.79 -16.92
CA ALA A 48 8.94 -7.76 -17.84
C ALA A 48 8.02 -8.78 -17.12
N ARG A 49 8.27 -9.03 -15.83
CA ARG A 49 7.54 -10.01 -15.02
C ARG A 49 6.91 -9.42 -13.76
N LEU A 50 6.59 -8.13 -13.77
CA LEU A 50 5.63 -7.62 -12.80
C LEU A 50 4.43 -8.56 -12.85
N PRO A 51 4.01 -9.11 -11.71
CA PRO A 51 2.89 -10.04 -11.69
C PRO A 51 1.66 -9.29 -12.21
N GLY A 52 1.39 -9.41 -13.51
CA GLY A 52 0.14 -8.97 -14.13
C GLY A 52 -1.06 -9.74 -13.60
N ALA A 53 -0.82 -10.74 -12.75
CA ALA A 53 -1.78 -11.22 -11.79
C ALA A 53 -1.95 -10.13 -10.74
N CYS A 54 -2.89 -9.22 -10.99
CA CYS A 54 -3.40 -8.37 -9.95
C CYS A 54 -3.67 -9.23 -8.73
N PRO A 55 -3.03 -8.92 -7.58
CA PRO A 55 -3.15 -9.81 -6.46
C PRO A 55 -4.63 -10.03 -6.19
N ALA A 56 -5.03 -11.27 -5.88
CA ALA A 56 -6.33 -11.61 -5.26
C ALA A 56 -6.59 -10.89 -3.94
N ARG A 57 -5.85 -9.80 -3.68
CA ARG A 57 -5.76 -9.07 -2.44
C ARG A 57 -6.09 -7.61 -2.77
N PRO A 58 -7.38 -7.30 -2.88
CA PRO A 58 -7.85 -5.92 -2.95
C PRO A 58 -7.46 -5.13 -1.67
N TRP A 59 -7.54 -3.80 -1.76
CA TRP A 59 -7.29 -2.86 -0.65
C TRP A 59 -7.96 -3.31 0.67
N PRO A 60 -7.30 -3.38 1.84
CA PRO A 60 -7.98 -3.65 3.11
C PRO A 60 -9.13 -2.64 3.33
N PRO A 61 -10.39 -3.08 3.48
CA PRO A 61 -10.82 -4.35 4.10
C PRO A 61 -11.11 -5.53 3.14
N ALA A 62 -10.81 -5.42 1.86
CA ALA A 62 -11.27 -6.40 0.87
C ALA A 62 -10.56 -7.77 0.96
N GLN A 63 -9.44 -7.89 1.69
CA GLN A 63 -8.88 -9.19 2.11
C GLN A 63 -9.81 -9.97 3.04
N ALA A 64 -10.54 -9.28 3.92
CA ALA A 64 -11.53 -9.91 4.79
C ALA A 64 -12.71 -10.44 3.94
N ARG A 65 -13.13 -9.66 2.93
CA ARG A 65 -14.23 -10.03 2.03
C ARG A 65 -13.90 -11.22 1.12
N ALA A 66 -12.70 -11.31 0.52
CA ALA A 66 -12.39 -12.40 -0.40
C ALA A 66 -12.39 -13.80 0.26
N ALA A 67 -11.99 -13.89 1.53
CA ALA A 67 -12.05 -15.14 2.30
C ALA A 67 -13.50 -15.59 2.57
N ASP A 68 -14.40 -14.62 2.73
CA ASP A 68 -15.83 -14.87 2.94
C ASP A 68 -16.56 -15.27 1.64
N PHE A 69 -15.96 -15.02 0.46
CA PHE A 69 -16.57 -15.26 -0.86
C PHE A 69 -15.62 -15.99 -1.83
N PRO A 70 -15.30 -17.28 -1.58
CA PRO A 70 -14.25 -18.02 -2.29
C PRO A 70 -14.59 -18.41 -3.76
N GLY A 71 -15.81 -18.14 -4.23
CA GLY A 71 -16.23 -18.49 -5.59
C GLY A 71 -15.46 -17.71 -6.66
N GLU A 72 -15.22 -18.32 -7.82
CA GLU A 72 -14.52 -17.71 -8.97
C GLU A 72 -15.39 -16.72 -9.77
N ARG A 73 -16.69 -16.65 -9.45
CA ARG A 73 -17.67 -15.86 -10.19
C ARG A 73 -18.33 -14.81 -9.30
N ASN A 74 -18.64 -13.68 -9.90
CA ASN A 74 -19.51 -12.65 -9.35
C ASN A 74 -20.96 -13.14 -9.30
N SER A 75 -21.81 -12.41 -8.58
CA SER A 75 -23.24 -12.63 -8.44
C SER A 75 -23.99 -12.63 -9.77
N ASP A 76 -23.49 -11.90 -10.77
CA ASP A 76 -23.99 -11.86 -12.15
C ASP A 76 -23.49 -13.01 -13.04
N GLY A 77 -22.65 -13.90 -12.50
CA GLY A 77 -22.07 -15.05 -13.20
C GLY A 77 -20.79 -14.75 -14.00
N THR A 78 -20.34 -13.50 -14.08
CA THR A 78 -19.03 -13.15 -14.66
C THR A 78 -17.88 -13.72 -13.84
N LEU A 79 -16.72 -13.94 -14.46
CA LEU A 79 -15.54 -14.39 -13.72
C LEU A 79 -14.96 -13.21 -12.94
N LYS A 80 -14.57 -13.42 -11.69
CA LYS A 80 -13.82 -12.43 -10.88
C LYS A 80 -12.43 -12.15 -11.46
N ARG A 81 -11.85 -13.15 -12.11
CA ARG A 81 -10.52 -13.14 -12.71
C ARG A 81 -10.58 -13.45 -14.18
N LEU A 82 -9.90 -12.64 -14.97
CA LEU A 82 -9.77 -12.83 -16.41
C LEU A 82 -8.41 -13.43 -16.72
N SER A 83 -8.22 -13.88 -17.97
CA SER A 83 -6.95 -14.45 -18.40
C SER A 83 -5.78 -13.50 -18.06
N PRO A 84 -4.59 -14.03 -17.72
CA PRO A 84 -3.43 -13.20 -17.43
C PRO A 84 -3.14 -12.22 -18.56
N ALA A 85 -2.57 -11.07 -18.21
CA ALA A 85 -2.25 -10.09 -19.22
C ALA A 85 -1.12 -10.59 -20.12
N PRO A 86 -1.06 -10.14 -21.39
CA PRO A 86 0.20 -10.18 -22.12
C PRO A 86 1.31 -9.61 -21.23
N PRO A 87 2.55 -10.11 -21.36
CA PRO A 87 3.67 -9.54 -20.62
C PRO A 87 3.79 -8.05 -20.91
N ASN A 88 4.38 -7.32 -19.97
CA ASN A 88 4.72 -5.91 -20.17
C ASN A 88 5.73 -5.77 -21.32
N ASP A 89 5.75 -4.59 -21.91
CA ASP A 89 6.76 -4.18 -22.88
C ASP A 89 7.64 -3.09 -22.23
N PRO A 90 8.76 -3.45 -21.56
CA PRO A 90 9.59 -2.48 -20.84
C PRO A 90 10.01 -1.32 -21.74
N GLY A 91 9.82 -0.09 -21.27
CA GLY A 91 10.02 1.14 -22.05
C GLY A 91 8.75 1.66 -22.74
N HIS A 92 7.73 0.82 -22.92
CA HIS A 92 6.54 1.18 -23.68
C HIS A 92 5.22 0.99 -22.92
N THR A 93 5.03 -0.15 -22.25
CA THR A 93 3.82 -0.43 -21.48
C THR A 93 4.13 -1.15 -20.17
N VAL A 94 3.33 -0.84 -19.14
CA VAL A 94 3.25 -1.62 -17.91
C VAL A 94 1.79 -1.82 -17.53
N VAL A 95 1.43 -3.06 -17.22
CA VAL A 95 0.10 -3.46 -16.77
C VAL A 95 0.09 -3.47 -15.24
N LEU A 96 -0.77 -2.64 -14.67
CA LEU A 96 -0.97 -2.44 -13.24
C LEU A 96 -2.41 -2.76 -12.87
N CYS A 97 -2.68 -2.87 -11.58
CA CYS A 97 -4.02 -3.12 -11.08
C CYS A 97 -4.77 -1.82 -10.89
N TYR A 98 -6.10 -1.91 -10.97
CA TYR A 98 -6.97 -0.80 -10.61
C TYR A 98 -6.60 -0.22 -9.24
N ASP A 99 -6.49 -1.07 -8.21
CA ASP A 99 -6.17 -0.67 -6.84
C ASP A 99 -4.75 -0.13 -6.62
N ASP A 100 -3.84 -0.28 -7.58
CA ASP A 100 -2.49 0.31 -7.47
C ASP A 100 -2.53 1.84 -7.57
N PHE A 101 -3.65 2.40 -8.05
CA PHE A 101 -3.94 3.84 -8.08
C PHE A 101 -4.80 4.29 -6.88
N GLY A 102 -5.05 3.42 -5.90
CA GLY A 102 -5.84 3.69 -4.71
C GLY A 102 -7.30 3.21 -4.83
N PRO A 103 -8.12 3.38 -3.78
CA PRO A 103 -9.52 2.95 -3.80
C PRO A 103 -10.34 3.76 -4.81
N PRO A 104 -11.52 3.26 -5.24
CA PRO A 104 -12.37 3.97 -6.20
C PRO A 104 -12.71 5.41 -5.79
N SER A 105 -12.90 5.64 -4.48
CA SER A 105 -13.16 6.98 -3.93
C SER A 105 -11.99 7.96 -4.07
N LEU A 106 -10.75 7.46 -4.13
CA LEU A 106 -9.56 8.30 -4.34
C LEU A 106 -9.30 8.56 -5.83
N GLN A 107 -9.61 7.59 -6.70
CA GLN A 107 -9.32 7.70 -8.12
C GLN A 107 -10.14 8.76 -8.84
N GLU A 108 -11.28 9.19 -8.28
CA GLU A 108 -12.11 10.26 -8.83
C GLU A 108 -12.42 10.08 -10.34
N GLY A 109 -12.56 8.82 -10.77
CA GLY A 109 -12.85 8.49 -12.16
C GLY A 109 -11.64 8.51 -13.12
N LEU A 110 -10.40 8.54 -12.62
CA LEU A 110 -9.16 8.54 -13.42
C LEU A 110 -9.21 7.60 -14.63
N VAL A 111 -9.69 6.37 -14.41
CA VAL A 111 -9.88 5.37 -15.46
C VAL A 111 -11.32 4.83 -15.51
N GLY A 112 -12.30 5.47 -14.86
CA GLY A 112 -13.67 4.97 -14.72
C GLY A 112 -13.87 4.05 -13.49
N PRO A 113 -15.01 3.32 -13.40
CA PRO A 113 -15.43 2.61 -12.19
C PRO A 113 -14.66 1.30 -11.94
N GLU A 114 -14.68 0.72 -10.73
CA GLU A 114 -13.93 -0.52 -10.46
C GLU A 114 -14.54 -1.79 -11.09
N TRP A 115 -15.79 -1.73 -11.57
CA TRP A 115 -16.46 -2.86 -12.23
C TRP A 115 -16.17 -2.95 -13.73
N TRP A 116 -16.65 -4.02 -14.38
CA TRP A 116 -16.48 -4.24 -15.81
C TRP A 116 -17.01 -3.08 -16.67
N SER A 117 -16.18 -2.53 -17.54
CA SER A 117 -16.54 -1.43 -18.45
C SER A 117 -17.62 -1.79 -19.47
N TRP A 118 -17.79 -3.08 -19.77
CA TRP A 118 -18.86 -3.59 -20.64
C TRP A 118 -20.18 -3.88 -19.92
N GLU A 119 -20.28 -3.54 -18.63
CA GLU A 119 -21.51 -3.64 -17.87
C GLU A 119 -22.15 -2.26 -17.67
N ALA A 120 -23.48 -2.23 -17.63
CA ALA A 120 -24.25 -1.01 -17.40
C ALA A 120 -24.25 -0.56 -15.92
N GLY A 121 -23.36 -1.12 -15.09
CA GLY A 121 -23.44 -1.13 -13.62
C GLY A 121 -24.39 -2.23 -13.17
N GLY A 122 -23.94 -3.18 -12.33
CA GLY A 122 -24.82 -4.34 -12.10
C GLY A 122 -24.48 -5.38 -11.04
N SER A 123 -23.25 -5.50 -10.53
CA SER A 123 -22.98 -6.46 -9.45
C SER A 123 -22.23 -5.77 -8.30
N PHE A 124 -22.96 -5.58 -7.20
CA PHE A 124 -22.50 -4.89 -6.00
C PHE A 124 -22.72 -5.74 -4.74
N GLU A 125 -22.72 -7.07 -4.91
CA GLU A 125 -22.74 -7.93 -3.74
C GLU A 125 -21.38 -7.88 -3.03
N PRO A 126 -21.32 -8.02 -1.70
CA PRO A 126 -20.06 -7.93 -0.95
C PRO A 126 -18.96 -8.89 -1.41
N GLY A 127 -19.31 -9.94 -2.16
CA GLY A 127 -18.39 -10.91 -2.74
C GLY A 127 -17.96 -10.64 -4.18
N ASP A 128 -18.50 -9.61 -4.83
CA ASP A 128 -18.16 -9.28 -6.21
C ASP A 128 -16.79 -8.58 -6.29
N SER A 129 -16.05 -8.90 -7.35
CA SER A 129 -14.74 -8.32 -7.63
C SER A 129 -14.42 -8.41 -9.12
N PHE A 130 -13.61 -7.46 -9.59
CA PHE A 130 -13.39 -7.27 -11.01
C PHE A 130 -11.90 -7.08 -11.27
N ASP A 131 -11.33 -7.96 -12.08
CA ASP A 131 -9.94 -7.91 -12.57
C ASP A 131 -9.75 -6.83 -13.66
N VAL A 132 -10.07 -5.58 -13.32
CA VAL A 132 -9.79 -4.41 -14.15
C VAL A 132 -8.31 -4.06 -14.06
N ARG A 133 -7.68 -3.91 -15.23
CA ARG A 133 -6.23 -3.64 -15.32
C ARG A 133 -5.98 -2.32 -16.01
N ILE A 134 -5.00 -1.58 -15.52
CA ILE A 134 -4.59 -0.28 -16.07
C ILE A 134 -3.28 -0.48 -16.83
N VAL A 135 -3.29 -0.18 -18.11
CA VAL A 135 -2.13 -0.18 -18.99
C VAL A 135 -1.58 1.24 -19.03
N VAL A 136 -0.48 1.46 -18.32
CA VAL A 136 0.26 2.71 -18.41
C VAL A 136 1.20 2.64 -19.60
N PHE A 137 1.18 3.65 -20.46
CA PHE A 137 1.96 3.63 -21.71
C PHE A 137 2.82 4.88 -21.93
N SER A 138 3.96 4.68 -22.60
CA SER A 138 4.91 5.72 -23.02
C SER A 138 5.38 5.45 -24.45
N GLY A 139 5.62 6.51 -25.22
CA GLY A 139 6.14 6.40 -26.60
C GLY A 139 5.24 5.65 -27.58
N ARG A 140 3.99 5.37 -27.22
CA ARG A 140 2.94 4.77 -28.06
C ARG A 140 1.69 5.63 -28.04
N THR A 141 0.91 5.56 -29.11
CA THR A 141 -0.43 6.16 -29.18
C THR A 141 -1.44 5.32 -28.41
N GLU A 142 -2.54 5.94 -27.98
CA GLU A 142 -3.61 5.20 -27.31
C GLU A 142 -4.20 4.09 -28.21
N GLN A 143 -4.28 4.34 -29.52
CA GLN A 143 -4.80 3.36 -30.49
C GLN A 143 -3.90 2.11 -30.56
N GLU A 144 -2.59 2.27 -30.68
CA GLU A 144 -1.64 1.13 -30.68
C GLU A 144 -1.75 0.31 -29.39
N VAL A 145 -1.94 0.98 -28.25
CA VAL A 145 -2.11 0.31 -26.96
C VAL A 145 -3.46 -0.41 -26.89
N GLN A 146 -4.54 0.17 -27.43
CA GLN A 146 -5.86 -0.46 -27.51
C GLN A 146 -5.86 -1.72 -28.39
N GLU A 147 -5.05 -1.75 -29.44
CA GLU A 147 -4.88 -2.92 -30.30
C GLU A 147 -4.13 -4.05 -29.58
N LEU A 148 -3.10 -3.72 -28.78
CA LEU A 148 -2.33 -4.68 -28.00
C LEU A 148 -3.04 -5.17 -26.73
N TYR A 149 -3.80 -4.28 -26.09
CA TYR A 149 -4.50 -4.50 -24.82
C TYR A 149 -5.98 -4.13 -24.97
N PRO A 150 -6.78 -4.97 -25.68
CA PRO A 150 -8.17 -4.64 -25.94
C PRO A 150 -9.09 -4.98 -24.77
N THR A 151 -10.08 -4.13 -24.55
CA THR A 151 -11.25 -4.45 -23.72
C THR A 151 -12.20 -5.34 -24.52
N VAL A 152 -12.35 -6.60 -24.09
CA VAL A 152 -13.20 -7.60 -24.72
C VAL A 152 -14.03 -8.29 -23.66
N LYS A 153 -15.37 -8.22 -23.81
CA LYS A 153 -16.33 -8.76 -22.84
C LYS A 153 -16.02 -10.21 -22.48
N GLY A 154 -15.83 -10.46 -21.19
CA GLY A 154 -15.55 -11.79 -20.63
C GLY A 154 -14.13 -12.31 -20.89
N ILE A 155 -13.25 -11.52 -21.51
CA ILE A 155 -11.86 -11.91 -21.82
C ILE A 155 -10.87 -10.95 -21.14
N SER A 156 -11.07 -9.64 -21.21
CA SER A 156 -10.14 -8.64 -20.68
C SER A 156 -10.76 -7.27 -20.50
N ASP A 157 -10.44 -6.55 -19.40
CA ASP A 157 -10.72 -5.12 -19.21
C ASP A 157 -9.41 -4.36 -19.03
N TYR A 158 -8.96 -3.70 -20.09
CA TYR A 158 -7.73 -2.90 -20.08
C TYR A 158 -8.07 -1.43 -20.25
N ARG A 159 -7.70 -0.65 -19.25
CA ARG A 159 -7.89 0.79 -19.24
C ARG A 159 -6.57 1.46 -19.51
N ARG A 160 -6.55 2.42 -20.42
CA ARG A 160 -5.31 3.04 -20.86
C ARG A 160 -5.09 4.33 -20.11
N LEU A 161 -3.85 4.54 -19.70
CA LEU A 161 -3.44 5.78 -19.04
C LEU A 161 -2.06 6.18 -19.57
N SER A 162 -1.92 7.39 -20.09
CA SER A 162 -0.58 7.86 -20.47
C SER A 162 0.32 7.94 -19.25
N ARG A 163 1.61 7.68 -19.43
CA ARG A 163 2.63 7.81 -18.37
C ARG A 163 2.56 9.15 -17.65
N ASP A 164 2.43 10.24 -18.39
CA ASP A 164 2.40 11.58 -17.81
C ASP A 164 1.13 11.82 -16.99
N ALA A 165 -0.03 11.33 -17.45
CA ALA A 165 -1.26 11.40 -16.67
C ALA A 165 -1.17 10.55 -15.39
N ALA A 166 -0.60 9.34 -15.48
CA ALA A 166 -0.39 8.46 -14.33
C ALA A 166 0.52 9.09 -13.27
N LEU A 167 1.68 9.61 -13.69
CA LEU A 167 2.63 10.23 -12.77
C LEU A 167 2.09 11.51 -12.14
N ARG A 168 1.38 12.34 -12.91
CA ARG A 168 0.73 13.55 -12.39
C ARG A 168 -0.30 13.21 -11.31
N TYR A 169 -1.18 12.24 -11.58
CA TYR A 169 -2.16 11.77 -10.61
C TYR A 169 -1.49 11.26 -9.33
N LEU A 170 -0.48 10.40 -9.46
CA LEU A 170 0.22 9.83 -8.31
C LEU A 170 0.94 10.90 -7.50
N ASP A 171 1.64 11.83 -8.15
CA ASP A 171 2.34 12.92 -7.47
C ASP A 171 1.35 13.84 -6.73
N GLU A 172 0.18 14.13 -7.32
CA GLU A 172 -0.89 14.89 -6.68
C GLU A 172 -1.44 14.19 -5.44
N LYS A 173 -1.86 12.93 -5.55
CA LYS A 173 -2.46 12.18 -4.43
C LYS A 173 -1.45 11.85 -3.32
N ILE A 174 -0.19 11.60 -3.66
CA ILE A 174 0.88 11.44 -2.66
C ILE A 174 1.09 12.74 -1.87
N ALA A 175 1.06 13.89 -2.54
CA ALA A 175 1.20 15.19 -1.89
C ALA A 175 -0.01 15.52 -1.01
N GLU A 176 -1.23 15.28 -1.51
CA GLU A 176 -2.49 15.44 -0.77
C GLU A 176 -2.46 14.65 0.54
N LEU A 177 -2.24 13.33 0.45
CA LEU A 177 -2.16 12.44 1.62
C LEU A 177 -1.01 12.79 2.57
N GLY A 178 0.08 13.38 2.05
CA GLY A 178 1.21 13.84 2.86
C GLY A 178 0.97 15.16 3.59
N SER A 179 -0.05 15.92 3.19
CA SER A 179 -0.42 17.21 3.80
C SER A 179 -1.47 17.07 4.91
N LEU A 180 -2.13 15.91 5.00
CA LEU A 180 -3.11 15.63 6.03
C LEU A 180 -2.43 15.54 7.41
N PRO A 181 -2.95 16.23 8.43
CA PRO A 181 -2.43 16.09 9.78
C PRO A 181 -2.66 14.66 10.29
N PRO A 182 -1.72 14.08 11.05
CA PRO A 182 -1.99 12.81 11.71
C PRO A 182 -3.08 13.02 12.76
N ASP A 183 -4.25 12.40 12.56
CA ASP A 183 -5.31 12.32 13.54
C ASP A 183 -5.39 10.88 14.07
N PRO A 184 -5.14 10.64 15.38
CA PRO A 184 -5.16 9.29 15.95
C PRO A 184 -6.55 8.64 15.95
N ASP A 185 -7.63 9.42 15.79
CA ASP A 185 -9.01 8.95 15.70
C ASP A 185 -9.48 8.78 14.23
N GLU A 186 -8.64 9.17 13.26
CA GLU A 186 -8.90 9.07 11.82
C GLU A 186 -8.14 7.88 11.18
N TYR A 187 -8.51 7.57 9.94
CA TYR A 187 -7.89 6.53 9.14
C TYR A 187 -6.40 6.81 8.89
N ASP A 188 -5.53 5.82 9.20
CA ASP A 188 -4.11 5.89 8.85
C ASP A 188 -3.91 5.74 7.33
N PHE A 189 -3.63 6.86 6.66
CA PHE A 189 -3.33 6.91 5.23
C PHE A 189 -1.90 6.48 4.88
N GLY A 190 -1.03 6.20 5.86
CA GLY A 190 0.37 5.81 5.65
C GLY A 190 0.54 4.61 4.70
N PRO A 191 -0.22 3.51 4.88
CA PRO A 191 -0.21 2.38 3.94
C PRO A 191 -0.65 2.76 2.51
N LEU A 192 -1.62 3.66 2.38
CA LEU A 192 -2.14 4.09 1.06
C LEU A 192 -1.09 4.89 0.32
N LYS A 193 -0.53 5.89 1.00
CA LYS A 193 0.54 6.73 0.45
C LYS A 193 1.73 5.88 0.00
N ARG A 194 2.16 4.91 0.82
CA ARG A 194 3.28 4.02 0.46
C ARG A 194 3.00 3.22 -0.81
N ARG A 195 1.77 2.71 -0.96
CA ARG A 195 1.38 1.98 -2.18
C ARG A 195 1.44 2.87 -3.41
N LEU A 196 0.94 4.10 -3.33
CA LEU A 196 1.02 5.07 -4.44
C LEU A 196 2.49 5.41 -4.78
N GLU A 197 3.36 5.53 -3.76
CA GLU A 197 4.79 5.74 -3.95
C GLU A 197 5.47 4.56 -4.65
N GLU A 198 5.10 3.32 -4.29
CA GLU A 198 5.57 2.09 -4.94
C GLU A 198 5.11 2.05 -6.41
N THR A 199 3.81 2.28 -6.68
CA THR A 199 3.26 2.35 -8.05
C THR A 199 4.00 3.39 -8.89
N ARG A 200 4.24 4.59 -8.33
CA ARG A 200 5.01 5.65 -9.00
C ARG A 200 6.44 5.20 -9.30
N GLY A 201 7.09 4.51 -8.37
CA GLY A 201 8.43 3.94 -8.55
C GLY A 201 8.47 2.95 -9.71
N VAL A 202 7.51 2.01 -9.75
CA VAL A 202 7.36 1.03 -10.83
C VAL A 202 7.20 1.72 -12.19
N ILE A 203 6.33 2.72 -12.30
CA ILE A 203 6.13 3.45 -13.57
C ILE A 203 7.41 4.16 -14.01
N ARG A 204 8.14 4.80 -13.09
CA ARG A 204 9.40 5.50 -13.41
C ARG A 204 10.51 4.55 -13.84
N GLU A 205 10.61 3.38 -13.22
CA GLU A 205 11.62 2.37 -13.55
C GLU A 205 11.31 1.65 -14.87
N CYS A 206 10.04 1.27 -15.07
CA CYS A 206 9.64 0.45 -16.22
C CYS A 206 9.33 1.26 -17.48
N LEU A 207 9.03 2.56 -17.34
CA LEU A 207 8.82 3.49 -18.44
C LEU A 207 9.77 4.69 -18.29
N PRO A 208 11.07 4.54 -18.61
CA PRO A 208 12.00 5.67 -18.66
C PRO A 208 11.56 6.70 -19.72
N GLN A 209 12.00 7.96 -19.55
CA GLN A 209 11.80 9.02 -20.55
C GLN A 209 12.63 8.77 -21.81
#